data_AF-A0A2A4M076-F1
#
_entry.id   AF-A0A2A4M076-F1
#
_cell.length_a   1.000
_cell.length_b   1.000
_cell.length_c   1.000
_cell.angle_alpha   90.00
_cell.angle_beta   90.00
_cell.angle_gamma   90.00
#
_symmetry.space_group_name_H-M   'P 1'
#
loop_
_entity.id
_entity.type
_entity.pdbx_description
1 polymer ?
#
loop_
_entity_poly.entity_id
_entity_poly.type
_entity_poly.pdbx_seq_one_letter_code
_entity_poly.pdbx_strand_id
1 'polypeptide(L)'
;MTFRLAKRDRGIALIIVMIIVAALTVIVTGFAYSMRVETKLARNTRFNPDMDWLGRSGVELARYLLSKRAPGEERMDALHQKWAGGPCRLPTDATDELEPWEELDMTNVKLGNGTFSIKITDMERKLNINSAPEPLLRYILEMHGGVDATDVDVFIDSLRDWMDPDENPGLNGAESDFYLSEYPPYYSKNGPLDHITELKLVQGFKDQPSIYNVFAKNFTAISGGLINVNTASAQVLELLPGMDPFIADEIVMYRAGPDGPYRSPNQIGAVLEPFGMDPGSIQQFLATESATFEVEITAKIGTQQRKYISLLRRLSPQDIRILYFHSQ
;
A
#
# COMPACT_ATOMS: atom_id res chain seq x y z
N MET A 1 38.40 -84.34 33.93
CA MET A 1 37.44 -83.69 33.00
C MET A 1 37.04 -82.36 33.62
N THR A 2 37.65 -81.27 33.19
CA THR A 2 37.42 -79.93 33.76
C THR A 2 36.47 -79.16 32.86
N PHE A 3 35.23 -78.93 33.31
CA PHE A 3 34.27 -78.06 32.62
C PHE A 3 34.65 -76.59 32.85
N ARG A 4 35.07 -75.89 31.80
CA ARG A 4 35.18 -74.42 31.81
C ARG A 4 33.77 -73.83 31.71
N LEU A 5 33.32 -73.12 32.76
CA LEU A 5 32.09 -72.32 32.69
C LEU A 5 32.27 -71.17 31.68
N ALA A 6 31.33 -71.07 30.73
CA ALA A 6 31.24 -69.95 29.80
C ALA A 6 31.07 -68.62 30.55
N LYS A 7 31.93 -67.66 30.21
CA LYS A 7 31.92 -66.30 30.76
C LYS A 7 30.63 -65.62 30.28
N ARG A 8 29.70 -65.32 31.20
CA ARG A 8 28.44 -64.60 30.90
C ARG A 8 28.75 -63.18 30.43
N ASP A 9 28.31 -62.84 29.23
CA ASP A 9 28.41 -61.50 28.64
C ASP A 9 27.53 -60.49 29.41
N ARG A 10 28.10 -59.88 30.45
CA ARG A 10 27.43 -58.86 31.29
C ARG A 10 27.38 -57.46 30.66
N GLY A 11 27.88 -57.27 29.43
CA GLY A 11 27.87 -55.99 28.71
C GLY A 11 26.74 -55.83 27.69
N ILE A 12 26.19 -56.92 27.16
CA ILE A 12 25.21 -56.89 26.06
C ILE A 12 23.86 -56.35 26.54
N ALA A 13 23.44 -56.68 27.78
CA ALA A 13 22.20 -56.19 28.36
C ALA A 13 22.18 -54.66 28.46
N LEU A 14 23.31 -54.03 28.82
CA LEU A 14 23.41 -52.57 28.92
C LEU A 14 23.28 -51.90 27.54
N ILE A 15 23.90 -52.49 26.51
CA ILE A 15 23.82 -51.98 25.12
C ILE A 15 22.38 -52.06 24.61
N ILE A 16 21.69 -53.19 24.85
CA ILE A 16 20.29 -53.36 24.46
C ILE A 16 19.41 -52.32 25.16
N VAL A 17 19.61 -52.10 26.47
CA VAL A 17 18.87 -51.08 27.23
C VAL A 17 19.13 -49.68 26.69
N MET A 18 20.38 -49.33 26.38
CA MET A 18 20.69 -48.02 25.79
C MET A 18 20.04 -47.82 24.42
N ILE A 19 20.04 -48.84 23.55
CA ILE A 19 19.40 -48.77 22.24
C ILE A 19 17.88 -48.58 22.39
N ILE A 20 17.24 -49.31 23.30
CA ILE A 20 15.80 -49.20 23.56
C ILE A 20 15.46 -47.81 24.11
N VAL A 21 16.24 -47.31 25.07
CA VAL A 21 16.04 -45.96 25.64
C VAL A 21 16.25 -44.88 24.58
N ALA A 22 17.28 -45.01 23.74
CA ALA A 22 17.52 -44.08 22.63
C ALA A 22 16.34 -44.08 21.63
N ALA A 23 15.84 -45.27 21.24
CA ALA A 23 14.70 -45.40 20.35
C ALA A 23 13.41 -44.80 20.95
N LEU A 24 13.12 -45.10 22.23
CA LEU A 24 12.00 -44.49 22.96
C LEU A 24 12.11 -42.97 23.03
N THR A 25 13.31 -42.44 23.27
CA THR A 25 13.56 -40.99 23.34
C THR A 25 13.27 -40.31 22.00
N VAL A 26 13.69 -40.91 20.88
CA VAL A 26 13.39 -40.39 19.54
C VAL A 26 11.88 -40.37 19.27
N ILE A 27 11.16 -41.44 19.63
CA ILE A 27 9.71 -41.54 19.45
C ILE A 27 8.98 -40.48 20.29
N VAL A 28 9.30 -40.39 21.59
CA VAL A 28 8.67 -39.42 22.50
C VAL A 28 8.93 -37.99 22.05
N THR A 29 10.15 -37.69 21.60
CA THR A 29 10.50 -36.36 21.08
C THR A 29 9.75 -36.04 19.79
N GLY A 30 9.67 -36.99 18.86
CA GLY A 30 8.92 -36.84 17.61
C GLY A 30 7.42 -36.64 17.84
N PHE A 31 6.83 -37.37 18.80
CA PHE A 31 5.44 -37.19 19.20
C PHE A 31 5.19 -35.83 19.86
N ALA A 32 6.06 -35.40 20.78
CA ALA A 32 5.95 -34.10 21.42
C ALA A 32 6.06 -32.94 20.41
N TYR A 33 6.94 -33.06 19.42
CA TYR A 33 7.06 -32.09 18.34
C TYR A 33 5.78 -32.04 17.48
N SER A 34 5.27 -33.21 17.08
CA SER A 34 4.05 -33.32 16.26
C SER A 34 2.83 -32.75 16.98
N MET A 35 2.64 -33.08 18.27
CA MET A 35 1.56 -32.52 19.10
C MET A 35 1.66 -31.00 19.25
N ARG A 36 2.87 -30.45 19.36
CA ARG A 36 3.06 -28.99 19.42
C ARG A 36 2.68 -28.31 18.10
N VAL A 37 2.95 -28.96 16.97
CA VAL A 37 2.55 -28.48 15.64
C VAL A 37 1.02 -28.55 15.51
N GLU A 38 0.41 -29.69 15.82
CA GLU A 38 -1.05 -29.88 15.73
C GLU A 38 -1.81 -28.93 16.65
N THR A 39 -1.37 -28.74 17.89
CA THR A 39 -2.01 -27.79 18.81
C THR A 39 -1.91 -26.34 18.32
N LYS A 40 -0.78 -25.97 17.69
CA LYS A 40 -0.63 -24.65 17.06
C LYS A 40 -1.52 -24.51 15.82
N LEU A 41 -1.60 -25.54 14.98
CA LEU A 41 -2.49 -25.58 13.81
C LEU A 41 -3.96 -25.51 14.22
N ALA A 42 -4.41 -26.36 15.15
CA ALA A 42 -5.78 -26.37 15.66
C ALA A 42 -6.17 -25.01 16.27
N ARG A 43 -5.23 -24.37 17.00
CA ARG A 43 -5.44 -23.01 17.53
C ARG A 43 -5.57 -21.98 16.39
N ASN A 44 -4.70 -22.01 15.39
CA ASN A 44 -4.77 -21.09 14.25
C ASN A 44 -6.05 -21.28 13.44
N THR A 45 -6.44 -22.52 13.13
CA THR A 45 -7.68 -22.83 12.41
C THR A 45 -8.91 -22.33 13.16
N ARG A 46 -8.90 -22.39 14.50
CA ARG A 46 -9.99 -21.86 15.33
C ARG A 46 -10.13 -20.34 15.26
N PHE A 47 -9.03 -19.60 15.13
CA PHE A 47 -9.04 -18.12 15.09
C PHE A 47 -9.10 -17.53 13.68
N ASN A 48 -8.88 -18.33 12.63
CA ASN A 48 -8.86 -17.85 11.25
C ASN A 48 -10.16 -17.13 10.84
N PRO A 49 -11.37 -17.66 11.11
CA PRO A 49 -12.61 -16.98 10.75
C PRO A 49 -12.77 -15.66 11.51
N ASP A 50 -12.53 -15.67 12.83
CA ASP A 50 -12.66 -14.47 13.68
C ASP A 50 -11.70 -13.36 13.22
N MET A 51 -10.47 -13.69 12.86
CA MET A 51 -9.51 -12.72 12.31
C MET A 51 -9.99 -12.10 11.00
N ASP A 52 -10.54 -12.91 10.09
CA ASP A 52 -11.04 -12.42 8.80
C ASP A 52 -12.26 -11.52 8.99
N TRP A 53 -13.14 -11.84 9.94
CA TRP A 53 -14.26 -10.99 10.30
C TRP A 53 -13.84 -9.69 11.00
N LEU A 54 -12.80 -9.72 11.84
CA LEU A 54 -12.19 -8.50 12.39
C LEU A 54 -11.61 -7.62 11.28
N GLY A 55 -10.89 -8.23 10.32
CA GLY A 55 -10.37 -7.55 9.14
C GLY A 55 -11.47 -6.86 8.33
N ARG A 56 -12.55 -7.60 7.99
CA ARG A 56 -13.71 -7.07 7.27
C ARG A 56 -14.46 -5.99 8.06
N SER A 57 -14.55 -6.13 9.38
CA SER A 57 -15.17 -5.11 10.25
C SER A 57 -14.40 -3.79 10.21
N GLY A 58 -13.07 -3.86 10.14
CA GLY A 58 -12.25 -2.66 9.91
C GLY A 58 -12.51 -1.99 8.57
N VAL A 59 -12.73 -2.78 7.51
CA VAL A 59 -13.12 -2.24 6.20
C VAL A 59 -14.47 -1.53 6.27
N GLU A 60 -15.47 -2.10 6.93
CA GLU A 60 -16.78 -1.46 7.08
C GLU A 60 -16.74 -0.20 7.94
N LEU A 61 -15.91 -0.18 9.01
CA LEU A 61 -15.67 1.04 9.77
C LEU A 61 -15.03 2.13 8.89
N ALA A 62 -14.06 1.77 8.06
CA ALA A 62 -13.43 2.72 7.14
C ALA A 62 -14.43 3.26 6.10
N ARG A 63 -15.29 2.41 5.52
CA ARG A 63 -16.38 2.84 4.62
C ARG A 63 -17.33 3.79 5.32
N TYR A 64 -17.70 3.49 6.57
CA TYR A 64 -18.55 4.38 7.36
C TYR A 64 -17.89 5.75 7.60
N LEU A 65 -16.63 5.79 8.03
CA LEU A 65 -15.92 7.05 8.24
C LEU A 65 -15.79 7.87 6.95
N LEU A 66 -15.45 7.23 5.83
CA LEU A 66 -15.34 7.89 4.52
C LEU A 66 -16.69 8.36 3.95
N SER A 67 -17.81 7.81 4.44
CA SER A 67 -19.16 8.26 4.08
C SER A 67 -19.58 9.55 4.78
N LYS A 68 -18.91 9.89 5.90
CA LYS A 68 -19.19 11.11 6.65
C LYS A 68 -18.44 12.28 6.06
N ARG A 69 -19.14 13.40 5.91
CA ARG A 69 -18.61 14.70 5.50
C ARG A 69 -18.97 15.70 6.58
N ALA A 70 -17.98 16.39 7.12
CA ALA A 70 -18.22 17.53 8.00
C ALA A 70 -18.83 18.68 7.19
N PRO A 71 -19.74 19.48 7.77
CA PRO A 71 -20.28 20.66 7.11
C PRO A 71 -19.15 21.61 6.66
N GLY A 72 -19.22 22.09 5.42
CA GLY A 72 -18.20 22.97 4.83
C GLY A 72 -16.97 22.26 4.25
N GLU A 73 -16.88 20.94 4.39
CA GLU A 73 -15.81 20.09 3.85
C GLU A 73 -16.31 19.09 2.81
N GLU A 74 -17.50 19.32 2.25
CA GLU A 74 -18.16 18.35 1.37
C GLU A 74 -17.40 18.13 0.06
N ARG A 75 -16.56 19.10 -0.32
CA ARG A 75 -15.79 19.15 -1.58
C ARG A 75 -14.29 18.98 -1.38
N MET A 76 -13.87 18.42 -0.25
CA MET A 76 -12.45 18.13 -0.05
C MET A 76 -12.21 16.90 0.83
N ASP A 77 -11.04 16.30 0.62
CA ASP A 77 -10.46 15.29 1.50
C ASP A 77 -9.09 15.78 1.97
N ALA A 78 -8.89 15.85 3.28
CA ALA A 78 -7.69 16.45 3.86
C ALA A 78 -7.23 15.69 5.11
N LEU A 79 -5.96 15.87 5.48
CA LEU A 79 -5.31 15.13 6.55
C LEU A 79 -5.83 15.45 7.97
N HIS A 80 -6.51 16.59 8.16
CA HIS A 80 -7.08 16.92 9.46
C HIS A 80 -8.39 16.14 9.74
N GLN A 81 -9.01 15.56 8.71
CA GLN A 81 -10.28 14.86 8.85
C GLN A 81 -10.14 13.56 9.65
N LYS A 82 -11.25 13.11 10.26
CA LYS A 82 -11.26 11.92 11.13
C LYS A 82 -10.75 10.67 10.43
N TRP A 83 -11.13 10.42 9.18
CA TRP A 83 -10.69 9.24 8.43
C TRP A 83 -9.15 9.16 8.30
N ALA A 84 -8.47 10.31 8.26
CA ALA A 84 -7.01 10.40 8.19
C ALA A 84 -6.32 10.33 9.56
N GLY A 85 -7.10 10.22 10.65
CA GLY A 85 -6.61 10.25 12.03
C GLY A 85 -6.34 11.67 12.56
N GLY A 86 -6.82 12.71 11.86
CA GLY A 86 -6.70 14.09 12.30
C GLY A 86 -7.76 14.49 13.33
N PRO A 87 -7.70 15.75 13.84
CA PRO A 87 -8.61 16.26 14.87
C PRO A 87 -10.07 16.47 14.42
N CYS A 88 -10.39 16.19 13.15
CA CYS A 88 -11.68 16.39 12.47
C CYS A 88 -12.08 17.86 12.27
N ARG A 89 -11.80 18.74 13.24
CA ARG A 89 -12.22 20.14 13.21
C ARG A 89 -11.05 21.10 13.12
N LEU A 90 -11.29 22.22 12.46
CA LEU A 90 -10.36 23.36 12.49
C LEU A 90 -10.38 23.99 13.90
N PRO A 91 -9.28 24.65 14.33
CA PRO A 91 -9.18 25.24 15.66
C PRO A 91 -10.30 26.21 16.03
N THR A 92 -10.93 26.83 15.04
CA THR A 92 -12.04 27.78 15.20
C THR A 92 -13.37 27.10 15.56
N ASP A 93 -13.53 25.82 15.24
CA ASP A 93 -14.80 25.08 15.32
C ASP A 93 -14.81 24.10 16.52
N ALA A 94 -13.74 24.10 17.32
CA ALA A 94 -13.53 23.19 18.45
C ALA A 94 -14.47 23.42 19.64
N THR A 95 -15.33 24.45 19.59
CA THR A 95 -16.30 24.75 20.67
C THR A 95 -17.63 24.01 20.53
N ASP A 96 -17.90 23.39 19.38
CA ASP A 96 -19.14 22.65 19.14
C ASP A 96 -19.11 21.25 19.78
N GLU A 97 -20.26 20.69 20.13
CA GLU A 97 -20.35 19.30 20.60
C GLU A 97 -19.92 18.33 19.49
N LEU A 98 -19.13 17.30 19.83
CA LEU A 98 -18.71 16.28 18.87
C LEU A 98 -19.89 15.44 18.41
N GLU A 99 -19.96 15.17 17.11
CA GLU A 99 -20.90 14.22 16.57
C GLU A 99 -20.47 12.79 16.95
N PRO A 100 -21.39 11.84 17.17
CA PRO A 100 -21.06 10.48 17.62
C PRO A 100 -20.05 9.73 16.74
N TRP A 101 -19.97 10.07 15.45
CA TRP A 101 -19.02 9.45 14.52
C TRP A 101 -17.61 10.02 14.64
N GLU A 102 -17.45 11.25 15.14
CA GLU A 102 -16.14 11.89 15.38
C GLU A 102 -15.45 11.27 16.61
N GLU A 103 -16.23 10.72 17.54
CA GLU A 103 -15.75 10.03 18.74
C GLU A 103 -15.30 8.58 18.49
N LEU A 104 -15.58 8.02 17.31
CA LEU A 104 -15.23 6.63 17.03
C LEU A 104 -13.73 6.38 17.11
N ASP A 105 -13.35 5.34 17.85
CA ASP A 105 -11.98 4.87 17.90
C ASP A 105 -11.58 4.22 16.56
N MET A 106 -10.37 4.51 16.11
CA MET A 106 -9.74 3.82 14.97
C MET A 106 -8.63 2.85 15.39
N THR A 107 -8.32 2.82 16.68
CA THR A 107 -7.23 1.99 17.23
C THR A 107 -7.75 1.11 18.36
N ASN A 108 -7.34 -0.16 18.37
CA ASN A 108 -7.73 -1.14 19.38
C ASN A 108 -9.26 -1.25 19.61
N VAL A 109 -10.05 -1.06 18.54
CA VAL A 109 -11.51 -1.17 18.56
C VAL A 109 -11.87 -2.60 18.96
N LYS A 110 -12.56 -2.74 20.09
CA LYS A 110 -12.91 -4.06 20.65
C LYS A 110 -14.14 -4.62 19.95
N LEU A 111 -14.02 -5.83 19.42
CA LEU A 111 -15.14 -6.55 18.81
C LEU A 111 -15.03 -8.05 19.14
N GLY A 112 -16.01 -8.56 19.87
CA GLY A 112 -16.01 -9.95 20.35
C GLY A 112 -14.80 -10.27 21.25
N ASN A 113 -14.01 -11.28 20.85
CA ASN A 113 -12.83 -11.75 21.57
C ASN A 113 -11.52 -11.07 21.12
N GLY A 114 -11.59 -10.12 20.18
CA GLY A 114 -10.43 -9.46 19.58
C GLY A 114 -10.54 -7.95 19.54
N THR A 115 -9.50 -7.35 18.98
CA THR A 115 -9.45 -5.93 18.65
C THR A 115 -8.97 -5.74 17.22
N PHE A 116 -9.33 -4.62 16.60
CA PHE A 116 -8.73 -4.21 15.35
C PHE A 116 -8.37 -2.73 15.36
N SER A 117 -7.39 -2.36 14.55
CA SER A 117 -7.03 -0.97 14.27
C SER A 117 -7.07 -0.73 12.77
N ILE A 118 -7.48 0.46 12.34
CA ILE A 118 -7.51 0.85 10.93
C ILE A 118 -6.59 2.05 10.69
N LYS A 119 -5.96 2.08 9.52
CA LYS A 119 -5.27 3.23 8.97
C LYS A 119 -5.73 3.42 7.54
N ILE A 120 -6.31 4.57 7.25
CA ILE A 120 -6.81 4.91 5.92
C ILE A 120 -5.82 5.86 5.26
N THR A 121 -5.45 5.56 4.03
CA THR A 121 -4.50 6.34 3.24
C THR A 121 -5.16 6.69 1.91
N ASP A 122 -5.19 7.98 1.59
CA ASP A 122 -5.64 8.46 0.29
C ASP A 122 -4.66 8.06 -0.82
N MET A 123 -5.15 7.53 -1.94
CA MET A 123 -4.34 7.13 -3.10
C MET A 123 -4.18 8.24 -4.14
N GLU A 124 -5.08 9.22 -4.18
CA GLU A 124 -4.88 10.45 -4.96
C GLU A 124 -3.75 11.32 -4.39
N ARG A 125 -3.18 10.97 -3.23
CA ARG A 125 -1.95 11.61 -2.74
C ARG A 125 -0.69 11.32 -3.57
N LYS A 126 -0.81 10.43 -4.56
CA LYS A 126 0.24 9.95 -5.47
C LYS A 126 -0.17 10.18 -6.93
N LEU A 127 0.81 10.25 -7.83
CA LEU A 127 0.57 10.28 -9.26
C LEU A 127 0.02 8.94 -9.76
N ASN A 128 -0.94 8.96 -10.68
CA ASN A 128 -1.42 7.73 -11.31
C ASN A 128 -0.58 7.39 -12.55
N ILE A 129 0.08 6.23 -12.55
CA ILE A 129 0.93 5.81 -13.68
C ILE A 129 0.12 5.56 -14.96
N ASN A 130 -1.12 5.08 -14.83
CA ASN A 130 -1.98 4.71 -15.96
C ASN A 130 -2.62 5.92 -16.66
N SER A 131 -2.66 7.09 -16.00
CA SER A 131 -3.29 8.30 -16.55
C SER A 131 -2.38 9.52 -16.56
N ALA A 132 -1.12 9.39 -16.11
CA ALA A 132 -0.16 10.47 -16.16
C ALA A 132 0.14 10.81 -17.63
N PRO A 133 0.07 12.09 -18.03
CA PRO A 133 0.35 12.48 -19.40
C PRO A 133 1.83 12.29 -19.73
N GLU A 134 2.12 11.85 -20.95
CA GLU A 134 3.49 11.57 -21.40
C GLU A 134 4.48 12.72 -21.11
N PRO A 135 4.16 14.01 -21.37
CA PRO A 135 5.09 15.10 -21.05
C PRO A 135 5.48 15.17 -19.57
N LEU A 136 4.57 14.79 -18.65
CA LEU A 136 4.87 14.73 -17.22
C LEU A 136 5.77 13.54 -16.89
N LEU A 137 5.48 12.36 -17.46
CA LEU A 137 6.31 11.17 -17.26
C LEU A 137 7.75 11.39 -17.77
N ARG A 138 7.89 12.01 -18.94
CA ARG A 138 9.18 12.41 -19.52
C ARG A 138 9.93 13.37 -18.60
N TYR A 139 9.27 14.44 -18.17
CA TYR A 139 9.84 15.39 -17.20
C TYR A 139 10.34 14.69 -15.93
N ILE A 140 9.54 13.76 -15.37
CA ILE A 140 9.91 13.04 -14.14
C ILE A 140 11.11 12.11 -14.38
N LEU A 141 11.16 11.39 -15.51
CA LEU A 141 12.28 10.53 -15.85
C LEU A 141 13.58 11.31 -16.03
N GLU A 142 13.53 12.44 -16.73
CA GLU A 142 14.70 13.29 -16.97
C GLU A 142 15.15 13.98 -15.68
N MET A 143 14.24 14.72 -15.02
CA MET A 143 14.59 15.63 -13.92
C MET A 143 14.73 14.93 -12.57
N HIS A 144 13.97 13.86 -12.32
CA HIS A 144 13.97 13.15 -11.03
C HIS A 144 14.51 11.72 -11.14
N GLY A 145 14.42 11.10 -12.32
CA GLY A 145 15.01 9.79 -12.60
C GLY A 145 16.48 9.87 -13.03
N GLY A 146 16.93 11.02 -13.54
CA GLY A 146 18.28 11.20 -14.07
C GLY A 146 18.51 10.44 -15.39
N VAL A 147 17.44 10.21 -16.16
CA VAL A 147 17.51 9.57 -17.47
C VAL A 147 17.98 10.56 -18.51
N ASP A 148 18.90 10.15 -19.38
CA ASP A 148 19.33 10.98 -20.50
C ASP A 148 18.18 11.17 -21.50
N ALA A 149 18.11 12.34 -22.14
CA ALA A 149 17.12 12.64 -23.17
C ALA A 149 17.20 11.66 -24.36
N THR A 150 18.32 10.97 -24.59
CA THR A 150 18.41 9.91 -25.61
C THR A 150 17.76 8.59 -25.19
N ASP A 151 17.64 8.34 -23.89
CA ASP A 151 17.23 7.04 -23.34
C ASP A 151 15.79 7.07 -22.81
N VAL A 152 15.23 8.25 -22.55
CA VAL A 152 13.88 8.43 -22.01
C VAL A 152 12.80 7.83 -22.91
N ASP A 153 13.00 7.83 -24.24
CA ASP A 153 12.04 7.26 -25.19
C ASP A 153 11.88 5.75 -25.00
N VAL A 154 12.93 5.04 -24.55
CA VAL A 154 12.83 3.61 -24.21
C VAL A 154 11.83 3.40 -23.09
N PHE A 155 11.88 4.22 -22.03
CA PHE A 155 10.98 4.10 -20.88
C PHE A 155 9.53 4.44 -21.25
N ILE A 156 9.35 5.51 -22.03
CA ILE A 156 8.02 5.99 -22.42
C ILE A 156 7.37 5.02 -23.40
N ASP A 157 8.07 4.61 -24.45
CA ASP A 157 7.54 3.67 -25.44
C ASP A 157 7.29 2.30 -24.79
N SER A 158 8.23 1.77 -23.99
CA SER A 158 8.03 0.46 -23.33
C SER A 158 6.89 0.47 -22.32
N LEU A 159 6.66 1.59 -21.62
CA LEU A 159 5.50 1.72 -20.72
C LEU A 159 4.19 1.82 -21.50
N ARG A 160 4.20 2.49 -22.66
CA ARG A 160 3.04 2.59 -23.55
C ARG A 160 2.66 1.21 -24.10
N ASP A 161 3.61 0.51 -24.71
CA ASP A 161 3.45 -0.83 -25.26
C ASP A 161 3.00 -1.83 -24.17
N TRP A 162 3.54 -1.72 -22.94
CA TRP A 162 3.08 -2.56 -21.83
C TRP A 162 1.56 -2.40 -21.53
N MET A 163 1.02 -1.20 -21.77
CA MET A 163 -0.35 -0.84 -21.41
C MET A 163 -1.37 -0.90 -22.54
N ASP A 164 -0.93 -0.74 -23.78
CA ASP A 164 -1.84 -0.66 -24.91
C ASP A 164 -2.34 -2.05 -25.36
N PRO A 165 -3.49 -2.17 -26.04
CA PRO A 165 -4.06 -3.47 -26.34
C PRO A 165 -3.41 -4.22 -27.52
N ASP A 166 -2.48 -3.59 -28.23
CA ASP A 166 -1.92 -4.18 -29.45
C ASP A 166 -0.59 -4.89 -29.19
N GLU A 167 0.15 -5.21 -30.24
CA GLU A 167 1.42 -5.96 -30.16
C GLU A 167 2.44 -5.36 -31.13
N ASN A 168 2.23 -4.09 -31.55
CA ASN A 168 3.14 -3.39 -32.43
C ASN A 168 4.09 -2.56 -31.58
N PRO A 169 5.35 -2.98 -31.41
CA PRO A 169 6.27 -2.25 -30.57
C PRO A 169 6.53 -0.85 -31.12
N GLY A 170 6.58 0.13 -30.23
CA GLY A 170 7.06 1.47 -30.52
C GLY A 170 8.51 1.46 -31.03
N LEU A 171 8.98 2.59 -31.56
CA LEU A 171 10.33 2.67 -32.14
C LEU A 171 11.43 2.25 -31.14
N ASN A 172 11.25 2.58 -29.86
CA ASN A 172 12.13 2.19 -28.75
C ASN A 172 11.42 1.32 -27.69
N GLY A 173 10.24 0.83 -28.01
CA GLY A 173 9.38 0.10 -27.08
C GLY A 173 9.61 -1.41 -27.09
N ALA A 174 8.80 -2.11 -26.30
CA ALA A 174 8.87 -3.56 -26.17
C ALA A 174 7.50 -4.17 -25.89
N GLU A 175 7.21 -5.20 -26.66
CA GLU A 175 6.00 -6.01 -26.61
C GLU A 175 6.29 -7.47 -26.23
N SER A 176 5.27 -8.34 -26.31
CA SER A 176 5.39 -9.76 -25.94
C SER A 176 6.57 -10.47 -26.60
N ASP A 177 6.86 -10.20 -27.88
CA ASP A 177 7.99 -10.81 -28.59
C ASP A 177 9.35 -10.53 -27.91
N PHE A 178 9.52 -9.32 -27.36
CA PHE A 178 10.71 -8.97 -26.58
C PHE A 178 10.72 -9.71 -25.25
N TYR A 179 9.63 -9.67 -24.47
CA TYR A 179 9.57 -10.27 -23.13
C TYR A 179 9.57 -11.81 -23.14
N LEU A 180 9.12 -12.45 -24.21
CA LEU A 180 9.19 -13.90 -24.39
C LEU A 180 10.63 -14.38 -24.68
N SER A 181 11.52 -13.49 -25.09
CA SER A 181 12.95 -13.80 -25.26
C SER A 181 13.74 -13.76 -23.94
N GLU A 182 13.14 -13.17 -22.88
CA GLU A 182 13.74 -13.05 -21.55
C GLU A 182 13.65 -14.35 -20.73
N TYR A 183 14.39 -14.40 -19.61
CA TYR A 183 14.33 -15.54 -18.68
C TYR A 183 13.99 -15.10 -17.24
N PRO A 184 12.87 -15.58 -16.66
CA PRO A 184 11.85 -16.43 -17.28
C PRO A 184 11.05 -15.64 -18.35
N PRO A 185 10.49 -16.31 -19.37
CA PRO A 185 9.71 -15.63 -20.41
C PRO A 185 8.32 -15.24 -19.88
N TYR A 186 7.83 -14.08 -20.30
CA TYR A 186 6.49 -13.57 -19.98
C TYR A 186 5.95 -12.72 -21.14
N TYR A 187 4.66 -12.42 -21.10
CA TYR A 187 3.98 -11.54 -22.06
C TYR A 187 3.93 -10.10 -21.53
N SER A 188 3.83 -9.12 -22.42
CA SER A 188 3.32 -7.80 -22.04
C SER A 188 1.89 -7.94 -21.51
N LYS A 189 1.44 -6.96 -20.72
CA LYS A 189 0.13 -7.03 -20.07
C LYS A 189 -1.02 -6.67 -21.00
N ASN A 190 -0.73 -5.78 -21.93
CA ASN A 190 -1.66 -5.18 -22.88
C ASN A 190 -2.89 -4.56 -22.18
N GLY A 191 -2.60 -3.86 -21.09
CA GLY A 191 -3.61 -3.23 -20.25
C GLY A 191 -3.02 -2.43 -19.11
N PRO A 192 -3.85 -1.64 -18.40
CA PRO A 192 -3.39 -0.81 -17.30
C PRO A 192 -2.71 -1.63 -16.21
N LEU A 193 -1.71 -1.02 -15.56
CA LEU A 193 -1.09 -1.60 -14.38
C LEU A 193 -2.16 -1.76 -13.29
N ASP A 194 -2.16 -2.90 -12.60
CA ASP A 194 -2.97 -3.14 -11.39
C ASP A 194 -2.17 -2.72 -10.15
N HIS A 195 -0.83 -2.83 -10.22
CA HIS A 195 0.07 -2.47 -9.13
C HIS A 195 1.38 -1.87 -9.64
N ILE A 196 1.93 -0.89 -8.90
CA ILE A 196 3.15 -0.16 -9.30
C ILE A 196 4.38 -1.06 -9.44
N THR A 197 4.39 -2.22 -8.80
CA THR A 197 5.49 -3.20 -8.89
C THR A 197 5.63 -3.83 -10.27
N GLU A 198 4.59 -3.76 -11.11
CA GLU A 198 4.66 -4.25 -12.50
C GLU A 198 5.71 -3.50 -13.31
N LEU A 199 6.06 -2.26 -12.95
CA LEU A 199 7.19 -1.55 -13.55
C LEU A 199 8.52 -2.31 -13.47
N LYS A 200 8.68 -3.27 -12.55
CA LYS A 200 9.89 -4.13 -12.51
C LYS A 200 10.00 -5.08 -13.70
N LEU A 201 8.93 -5.25 -14.48
CA LEU A 201 8.87 -6.11 -15.66
C LEU A 201 9.05 -5.29 -16.96
N VAL A 202 8.74 -3.99 -16.92
CA VAL A 202 8.78 -3.12 -18.08
C VAL A 202 10.23 -2.79 -18.45
N GLN A 203 10.57 -2.86 -19.74
CA GLN A 203 11.90 -2.47 -20.24
C GLN A 203 12.25 -1.02 -19.82
N GLY A 204 13.54 -0.79 -19.54
CA GLY A 204 14.04 0.46 -18.95
C GLY A 204 13.92 0.45 -17.43
N PHE A 205 12.72 0.27 -16.88
CA PHE A 205 12.50 0.23 -15.43
C PHE A 205 13.09 -1.02 -14.77
N LYS A 206 12.97 -2.17 -15.43
CA LYS A 206 13.48 -3.47 -14.92
C LYS A 206 15.00 -3.45 -14.65
N ASP A 207 15.74 -2.70 -15.45
CA ASP A 207 17.20 -2.61 -15.41
C ASP A 207 17.71 -1.47 -14.52
N GLN A 208 16.82 -0.58 -14.05
CA GLN A 208 17.17 0.62 -13.31
C GLN A 208 16.43 0.74 -11.97
N PRO A 209 16.92 0.07 -10.90
CA PRO A 209 16.27 0.08 -9.59
C PRO A 209 16.13 1.47 -8.96
N SER A 210 17.06 2.40 -9.24
CA SER A 210 16.98 3.79 -8.76
C SER A 210 15.76 4.51 -9.30
N ILE A 211 15.51 4.40 -10.61
CA ILE A 211 14.35 5.00 -11.29
C ILE A 211 13.06 4.33 -10.81
N TYR A 212 13.04 2.99 -10.79
CA TYR A 212 11.89 2.25 -10.26
C TYR A 212 11.51 2.74 -8.85
N ASN A 213 12.49 3.01 -7.98
CA ASN A 213 12.23 3.49 -6.63
C ASN A 213 11.60 4.89 -6.57
N VAL A 214 11.87 5.78 -7.53
CA VAL A 214 11.20 7.08 -7.64
C VAL A 214 9.71 6.86 -7.91
N PHE A 215 9.39 6.02 -8.88
CA PHE A 215 8.01 5.70 -9.26
C PHE A 215 7.29 4.91 -8.17
N ALA A 216 7.88 3.86 -7.63
CA ALA A 216 7.27 3.02 -6.59
C ALA A 216 6.88 3.81 -5.32
N LYS A 217 7.63 4.87 -4.98
CA LYS A 217 7.33 5.72 -3.83
C LYS A 217 6.20 6.71 -4.13
N ASN A 218 6.25 7.34 -5.30
CA ASN A 218 5.44 8.53 -5.60
C ASN A 218 4.22 8.26 -6.49
N PHE A 219 4.12 7.06 -7.08
CA PHE A 219 3.03 6.67 -7.96
C PHE A 219 2.13 5.58 -7.37
N THR A 220 0.92 5.50 -7.90
CA THR A 220 -0.04 4.43 -7.71
C THR A 220 -0.57 3.98 -9.08
N ALA A 221 -1.06 2.75 -9.15
CA ALA A 221 -1.74 2.22 -10.33
C ALA A 221 -3.24 2.55 -10.33
N ILE A 222 -3.82 2.75 -9.14
CA ILE A 222 -5.26 2.94 -8.98
C ILE A 222 -5.51 4.22 -8.18
N SER A 223 -6.03 5.24 -8.86
CA SER A 223 -6.59 6.48 -8.30
C SER A 223 -7.46 7.19 -9.34
N GLY A 224 -8.06 8.33 -8.96
CA GLY A 224 -8.82 9.21 -9.86
C GLY A 224 -8.00 9.98 -10.91
N GLY A 225 -6.67 9.85 -10.91
CA GLY A 225 -5.77 10.40 -11.93
C GLY A 225 -5.15 11.76 -11.60
N LEU A 226 -5.88 12.62 -10.88
CA LEU A 226 -5.37 13.90 -10.36
C LEU A 226 -4.81 13.73 -8.93
N ILE A 227 -3.87 14.60 -8.56
CA ILE A 227 -3.24 14.60 -7.24
C ILE A 227 -4.10 15.39 -6.25
N ASN A 228 -4.50 14.78 -5.13
CA ASN A 228 -5.11 15.52 -4.05
C ASN A 228 -4.05 16.37 -3.31
N VAL A 229 -4.11 17.69 -3.55
CA VAL A 229 -3.17 18.67 -2.98
C VAL A 229 -3.27 18.79 -1.47
N ASN A 230 -4.33 18.30 -0.83
CA ASN A 230 -4.49 18.33 0.64
C ASN A 230 -3.84 17.14 1.35
N THR A 231 -3.45 16.11 0.61
CA THR A 231 -2.92 14.86 1.19
C THR A 231 -1.56 14.47 0.60
N ALA A 232 -1.19 14.96 -0.59
CA ALA A 232 0.09 14.73 -1.24
C ALA A 232 1.27 15.17 -0.36
N SER A 233 2.38 14.46 -0.38
CA SER A 233 3.63 14.92 0.26
C SER A 233 4.31 15.99 -0.59
N ALA A 234 5.19 16.79 0.01
CA ALA A 234 6.06 17.71 -0.72
C ALA A 234 6.82 16.98 -1.86
N GLN A 235 7.36 15.80 -1.56
CA GLN A 235 8.05 14.93 -2.53
C GLN A 235 7.22 14.55 -3.77
N VAL A 236 5.90 14.41 -3.64
CA VAL A 236 5.03 14.14 -4.80
C VAL A 236 4.77 15.43 -5.58
N LEU A 237 4.60 16.55 -4.89
CA LEU A 237 4.40 17.86 -5.52
C LEU A 237 5.65 18.32 -6.28
N GLU A 238 6.85 18.06 -5.75
CA GLU A 238 8.14 18.31 -6.41
C GLU A 238 8.28 17.67 -7.79
N LEU A 239 7.51 16.60 -8.07
CA LEU A 239 7.51 15.95 -9.39
C LEU A 239 6.76 16.76 -10.46
N LEU A 240 6.07 17.83 -10.09
CA LEU A 240 5.36 18.68 -11.02
C LEU A 240 6.32 19.70 -11.68
N PRO A 241 6.13 20.04 -12.97
CA PRO A 241 7.00 20.95 -13.68
C PRO A 241 7.13 22.30 -12.98
N GLY A 242 8.36 22.74 -12.70
CA GLY A 242 8.63 24.02 -12.05
C GLY A 242 8.42 24.05 -10.54
N MET A 243 8.05 22.92 -9.92
CA MET A 243 7.90 22.80 -8.47
C MET A 243 9.25 22.47 -7.83
N ASP A 244 9.86 23.43 -7.14
CA ASP A 244 11.04 23.18 -6.31
C ASP A 244 10.65 22.72 -4.89
N PRO A 245 11.60 22.17 -4.10
CA PRO A 245 11.31 21.72 -2.74
C PRO A 245 10.77 22.81 -1.81
N PHE A 246 11.19 24.07 -2.00
CA PHE A 246 10.76 25.17 -1.17
C PHE A 246 9.28 25.50 -1.43
N ILE A 247 8.88 25.62 -2.69
CA ILE A 247 7.47 25.86 -3.08
C ILE A 247 6.59 24.67 -2.64
N ALA A 248 7.05 23.44 -2.83
CA ALA A 248 6.31 22.25 -2.41
C ALA A 248 6.06 22.25 -0.89
N ASP A 249 7.07 22.63 -0.10
CA ASP A 249 6.92 22.79 1.35
C ASP A 249 5.96 23.93 1.70
N GLU A 250 6.01 25.07 1.00
CA GLU A 250 5.06 26.17 1.19
C GLU A 250 3.61 25.74 0.94
N ILE A 251 3.35 24.90 -0.08
CA ILE A 251 2.02 24.33 -0.33
C ILE A 251 1.54 23.49 0.86
N VAL A 252 2.44 22.66 1.41
CA VAL A 252 2.15 21.79 2.56
C VAL A 252 1.95 22.62 3.85
N MET A 253 2.74 23.67 4.03
CA MET A 253 2.63 24.58 5.16
C MET A 253 1.34 25.39 5.10
N TYR A 254 0.97 25.91 3.93
CA TYR A 254 -0.27 26.68 3.73
C TYR A 254 -1.50 25.87 4.16
N ARG A 255 -1.65 24.63 3.66
CA ARG A 255 -2.82 23.78 3.99
C ARG A 255 -2.87 23.32 5.46
N ALA A 256 -1.74 23.36 6.16
CA ALA A 256 -1.64 23.05 7.59
C ALA A 256 -1.76 24.30 8.48
N GLY A 257 -1.77 25.48 7.86
CA GLY A 257 -1.80 26.78 8.52
C GLY A 257 -3.22 27.26 8.86
N PRO A 258 -3.35 28.53 9.26
CA PRO A 258 -4.62 29.14 9.65
C PRO A 258 -5.68 29.17 8.56
N ASP A 259 -5.26 29.24 7.28
CA ASP A 259 -6.16 29.23 6.12
C ASP A 259 -6.85 27.86 5.92
N GLY A 260 -6.27 26.82 6.51
CA GLY A 260 -6.74 25.44 6.40
C GLY A 260 -6.50 24.84 5.01
N PRO A 261 -7.04 23.63 4.76
CA PRO A 261 -6.83 22.95 3.49
C PRO A 261 -7.53 23.63 2.30
N TYR A 262 -7.03 23.33 1.10
CA TYR A 262 -7.61 23.81 -0.15
C TYR A 262 -8.99 23.18 -0.40
N ARG A 263 -10.00 24.00 -0.64
CA ARG A 263 -11.38 23.61 -1.00
C ARG A 263 -11.59 23.50 -2.51
N SER A 264 -10.66 24.03 -3.29
CA SER A 264 -10.61 23.87 -4.74
C SER A 264 -9.17 23.97 -5.23
N PRO A 265 -8.81 23.32 -6.36
CA PRO A 265 -7.48 23.44 -6.95
C PRO A 265 -7.06 24.89 -7.23
N ASN A 266 -8.03 25.77 -7.54
CA ASN A 266 -7.77 27.17 -7.88
C ASN A 266 -7.09 27.96 -6.75
N GLN A 267 -7.31 27.56 -5.49
CA GLN A 267 -6.73 28.24 -4.33
C GLN A 267 -5.21 28.08 -4.23
N ILE A 268 -4.61 27.15 -4.99
CA ILE A 268 -3.15 27.00 -5.06
C ILE A 268 -2.45 28.28 -5.55
N GLY A 269 -3.17 29.14 -6.28
CA GLY A 269 -2.65 30.44 -6.73
C GLY A 269 -2.20 31.34 -5.59
N ALA A 270 -2.79 31.22 -4.39
CA ALA A 270 -2.36 31.96 -3.21
C ALA A 270 -0.90 31.67 -2.81
N VAL A 271 -0.41 30.47 -3.13
CA VAL A 271 0.99 30.08 -2.91
C VAL A 271 1.84 30.34 -4.15
N LEU A 272 1.33 30.03 -5.35
CA LEU A 272 2.13 30.07 -6.59
C LEU A 272 2.34 31.47 -7.17
N GLU A 273 1.34 32.36 -7.12
CA GLU A 273 1.42 33.70 -7.71
C GLU A 273 2.50 34.59 -7.09
N PRO A 274 2.74 34.57 -5.76
CA PRO A 274 3.88 35.28 -5.15
C PRO A 274 5.26 34.90 -5.71
N PHE A 275 5.39 33.69 -6.25
CA PHE A 275 6.62 33.22 -6.91
C PHE A 275 6.63 33.48 -8.42
N GLY A 276 5.62 34.16 -8.96
CA GLY A 276 5.49 34.47 -10.39
C GLY A 276 5.13 33.28 -11.27
N MET A 277 4.63 32.19 -10.69
CA MET A 277 4.18 31.01 -11.43
C MET A 277 2.72 31.17 -11.86
N ASP A 278 2.41 30.70 -13.08
CA ASP A 278 1.03 30.57 -13.55
C ASP A 278 0.34 29.37 -12.86
N PRO A 279 -0.68 29.58 -12.02
CA PRO A 279 -1.36 28.50 -11.35
C PRO A 279 -2.02 27.51 -12.31
N GLY A 280 -2.44 27.95 -13.51
CA GLY A 280 -3.11 27.10 -14.49
C GLY A 280 -2.24 25.91 -14.95
N SER A 281 -0.93 26.13 -15.03
CA SER A 281 0.04 25.10 -15.42
C SER A 281 0.12 23.93 -14.42
N ILE A 282 -0.16 24.18 -13.15
CA ILE A 282 -0.11 23.19 -12.06
C ILE A 282 -1.51 22.65 -11.73
N GLN A 283 -2.53 23.52 -11.75
CA GLN A 283 -3.93 23.18 -11.40
C GLN A 283 -4.47 22.01 -12.22
N GLN A 284 -4.05 21.85 -13.47
CA GLN A 284 -4.45 20.72 -14.33
C GLN A 284 -4.08 19.34 -13.76
N PHE A 285 -3.11 19.27 -12.84
CA PHE A 285 -2.68 18.02 -12.19
C PHE A 285 -3.32 17.81 -10.82
N LEU A 286 -4.08 18.79 -10.31
CA LEU A 286 -4.53 18.82 -8.92
C LEU A 286 -6.04 18.61 -8.76
N ALA A 287 -6.38 17.93 -7.68
CA ALA A 287 -7.72 17.80 -7.13
C ALA A 287 -7.69 18.17 -5.64
N THR A 288 -8.88 18.30 -5.05
CA THR A 288 -9.06 18.46 -3.60
C THR A 288 -9.89 17.34 -2.99
N GLU A 289 -10.54 16.53 -3.82
CA GLU A 289 -11.29 15.35 -3.45
C GLU A 289 -10.57 14.08 -3.89
N SER A 290 -10.79 13.02 -3.12
CA SER A 290 -10.22 11.70 -3.36
C SER A 290 -11.31 10.69 -3.67
N ALA A 291 -11.04 9.76 -4.58
CA ALA A 291 -11.94 8.69 -4.94
C ALA A 291 -11.45 7.34 -4.40
N THR A 292 -10.19 7.21 -4.04
CA THR A 292 -9.56 5.91 -3.81
C THR A 292 -8.77 5.91 -2.51
N PHE A 293 -9.04 4.94 -1.64
CA PHE A 293 -8.44 4.88 -0.31
C PHE A 293 -7.94 3.48 0.00
N GLU A 294 -6.69 3.36 0.41
CA GLU A 294 -6.14 2.13 0.98
C GLU A 294 -6.43 2.08 2.48
N VAL A 295 -6.98 0.96 2.93
CA VAL A 295 -7.26 0.69 4.33
C VAL A 295 -6.36 -0.45 4.78
N GLU A 296 -5.46 -0.14 5.70
CA GLU A 296 -4.68 -1.11 6.44
C GLU A 296 -5.41 -1.46 7.73
N ILE A 297 -5.72 -2.73 7.93
CA ILE A 297 -6.37 -3.24 9.14
C ILE A 297 -5.41 -4.16 9.87
N THR A 298 -5.21 -3.89 11.16
CA THR A 298 -4.46 -4.78 12.05
C THR A 298 -5.43 -5.44 13.03
N ALA A 299 -5.74 -6.71 12.83
CA ALA A 299 -6.58 -7.51 13.71
C ALA A 299 -5.73 -8.26 14.74
N LYS A 300 -6.20 -8.34 15.99
CA LYS A 300 -5.54 -9.01 17.12
C LYS A 300 -6.51 -9.85 17.94
N ILE A 301 -6.13 -11.08 18.26
CA ILE A 301 -6.84 -11.98 19.19
C ILE A 301 -5.79 -12.66 20.07
N GLY A 302 -5.81 -12.37 21.38
CA GLY A 302 -4.78 -12.82 22.30
C GLY A 302 -3.38 -12.36 21.87
N THR A 303 -2.50 -13.30 21.55
CA THR A 303 -1.13 -13.02 21.07
C THR A 303 -0.98 -13.07 19.54
N GLN A 304 -2.05 -13.40 18.81
CA GLN A 304 -2.01 -13.46 17.35
C GLN A 304 -2.40 -12.10 16.76
N GLN A 305 -1.73 -11.74 15.67
CA GLN A 305 -1.99 -10.55 14.89
C GLN A 305 -2.00 -10.91 13.41
N ARG A 306 -2.91 -10.32 12.64
CA ARG A 306 -2.89 -10.37 11.17
C ARG A 306 -3.13 -8.98 10.61
N LYS A 307 -2.43 -8.65 9.53
CA LYS A 307 -2.63 -7.42 8.78
C LYS A 307 -3.45 -7.73 7.52
N TYR A 308 -4.38 -6.86 7.21
CA TYR A 308 -5.18 -6.90 5.99
C TYR A 308 -5.03 -5.57 5.27
N ILE A 309 -5.12 -5.63 3.94
CA ILE A 309 -5.17 -4.46 3.07
C ILE A 309 -6.45 -4.54 2.25
N SER A 310 -7.14 -3.42 2.16
CA SER A 310 -8.28 -3.23 1.28
C SER A 310 -8.13 -1.95 0.49
N LEU A 311 -8.47 -1.98 -0.79
CA LEU A 311 -8.59 -0.78 -1.59
C LEU A 311 -10.07 -0.46 -1.79
N LEU A 312 -10.44 0.77 -1.43
CA LEU A 312 -11.79 1.29 -1.53
C LEU A 312 -11.89 2.30 -2.66
N ARG A 313 -13.00 2.29 -3.38
CA ARG A 313 -13.36 3.31 -4.37
C ARG A 313 -14.69 3.96 -4.00
N ARG A 314 -14.66 5.26 -3.72
CA ARG A 314 -15.84 6.10 -3.43
C ARG A 314 -16.38 6.67 -4.75
N LEU A 315 -17.60 6.26 -5.10
CA LEU A 315 -18.35 6.81 -6.25
C LEU A 315 -19.30 7.92 -5.80
N SER A 316 -19.78 7.84 -4.56
CA SER A 316 -20.51 8.90 -3.86
C SER A 316 -20.32 8.72 -2.35
N PRO A 317 -20.70 9.68 -1.50
CA PRO A 317 -20.65 9.49 -0.05
C PRO A 317 -21.37 8.23 0.44
N GLN A 318 -22.37 7.74 -0.29
CA GLN A 318 -23.15 6.54 0.09
C GLN A 318 -22.74 5.27 -0.68
N ASP A 319 -22.00 5.39 -1.79
CA ASP A 319 -21.50 4.24 -2.58
C ASP A 319 -19.98 4.20 -2.53
N ILE A 320 -19.47 3.45 -1.55
CA ILE A 320 -18.04 3.14 -1.39
C ILE A 320 -17.88 1.65 -1.62
N ARG A 321 -17.18 1.27 -2.69
CA ARG A 321 -16.99 -0.12 -3.11
C ARG A 321 -15.63 -0.64 -2.66
N ILE A 322 -15.59 -1.93 -2.33
CA ILE A 322 -14.35 -2.65 -2.05
C ILE A 322 -13.85 -3.19 -3.38
N LEU A 323 -12.68 -2.74 -3.83
CA LEU A 323 -12.04 -3.25 -5.05
C LEU A 323 -11.34 -4.59 -4.78
N TYR A 324 -10.57 -4.66 -3.70
CA TYR A 324 -9.99 -5.90 -3.20
C TYR A 324 -9.83 -5.90 -1.68
N PHE A 325 -9.66 -7.09 -1.13
CA PHE A 325 -9.36 -7.33 0.28
C PHE A 325 -8.50 -8.58 0.40
N HIS A 326 -7.32 -8.46 1.00
CA HIS A 326 -6.43 -9.61 1.23
C HIS A 326 -5.67 -9.45 2.55
N SER A 327 -5.17 -10.55 3.09
CA SER A 327 -4.23 -10.54 4.21
C SER A 327 -2.79 -10.35 3.71
N GLN A 328 -1.95 -9.75 4.56
CA GLN A 328 -0.49 -9.82 4.46
C GLN A 328 0.06 -10.92 5.36
#